data_AF-A0A071M1J3-F1
#
_entry.id   AF-A0A071M1J3-F1
#
_cell.length_a   1.000
_cell.length_b   1.000
_cell.length_c   1.000
_cell.angle_alpha   90.00
_cell.angle_beta   90.00
_cell.angle_gamma   90.00
#
_symmetry.space_group_name_H-M   'P 1'
#
loop_
_entity.id
_entity.type
_entity.pdbx_description
1 polymer ?
#
loop_
_entity_poly.entity_id
_entity_poly.type
_entity_poly.pdbx_seq_one_letter_code
_entity_poly.pdbx_strand_id
1 'polypeptide(L)'
;MENIKPHEFFAWRVAEAYVLHLMSINRRPVYRYSSGDIEVDRHFLMPLLDGYLADRKSENWRRRFYVSMLQKANEPDSRSVFMGGRPPLLNKRGIKYMNALVHEFGDMLEDIGGRDEAGRMTMPTDDDFPVIGI
;
A
#
# COMPACT_ATOMS: atom_id res chain seq x y z
N MET A 1 11.39 17.02 16.49
CA MET A 1 10.46 16.65 15.39
C MET A 1 11.31 16.51 14.14
N GLU A 2 11.49 15.29 13.64
CA GLU A 2 12.12 15.07 12.34
C GLU A 2 11.33 15.83 11.27
N ASN A 3 12.06 16.45 10.33
CA ASN A 3 11.46 17.19 9.23
C ASN A 3 10.96 16.17 8.20
N ILE A 4 9.71 15.72 8.36
CA ILE A 4 9.08 14.75 7.45
C ILE A 4 9.15 15.30 6.03
N LYS A 5 9.78 14.55 5.12
CA LYS A 5 9.93 15.04 3.76
C LYS A 5 8.57 15.05 3.06
N PRO A 6 8.27 16.05 2.20
CA PRO A 6 6.95 16.14 1.58
C PRO A 6 6.52 14.89 0.81
N HIS A 7 7.45 14.18 0.17
CA HIS A 7 7.12 12.96 -0.57
C HIS A 7 6.72 11.80 0.37
N GLU A 8 7.42 11.62 1.49
CA GLU A 8 7.10 10.63 2.53
C GLU A 8 5.71 10.89 3.11
N PHE A 9 5.39 12.16 3.38
CA PHE A 9 4.04 12.54 3.82
C PHE A 9 2.97 12.10 2.83
N PHE A 10 3.11 12.39 1.53
CA PHE A 10 2.08 11.99 0.56
C PHE A 10 2.07 10.48 0.28
N ALA A 11 3.21 9.80 0.32
CA ALA A 11 3.26 8.33 0.25
C ALA A 11 2.45 7.73 1.41
N TRP A 12 2.62 8.26 2.63
CA TRP A 12 1.85 7.83 3.80
C TRP A 12 0.35 8.03 3.61
N ARG A 13 -0.07 9.17 3.04
CA ARG A 13 -1.48 9.44 2.74
C ARG A 13 -2.05 8.49 1.69
N VAL A 14 -1.25 8.07 0.69
CA VAL A 14 -1.64 7.06 -0.29
C VAL A 14 -1.80 5.69 0.35
N ALA A 15 -0.84 5.28 1.19
CA ALA A 15 -0.90 4.01 1.94
C ALA A 15 -2.13 3.96 2.86
N GLU A 16 -2.36 4.99 3.66
CA GLU A 16 -3.54 5.13 4.53
C GLU A 16 -4.85 5.08 3.72
N ALA A 17 -4.92 5.82 2.60
CA ALA A 17 -6.09 5.81 1.73
C ALA A 17 -6.37 4.44 1.12
N TYR A 18 -5.33 3.66 0.83
CA TYR A 18 -5.46 2.31 0.30
C TYR A 18 -5.98 1.32 1.35
N VAL A 19 -5.47 1.37 2.58
CA VAL A 19 -6.00 0.56 3.69
C VAL A 19 -7.48 0.85 3.90
N LEU A 20 -7.87 2.13 3.92
CA LEU A 20 -9.28 2.52 4.03
C LEU A 20 -10.12 2.03 2.85
N HIS A 21 -9.56 2.07 1.64
CA HIS A 21 -10.21 1.51 0.46
C HIS A 21 -10.47 0.01 0.63
N LEU A 22 -9.47 -0.78 1.03
CA LEU A 22 -9.62 -2.22 1.29
C LEU A 22 -10.63 -2.50 2.40
N MET A 23 -10.59 -1.76 3.50
CA MET A 23 -11.57 -1.88 4.57
C MET A 23 -12.99 -1.56 4.10
N SER A 24 -13.17 -0.59 3.20
CA SER A 24 -14.49 -0.24 2.67
C SER A 24 -15.11 -1.36 1.82
N ILE A 25 -14.30 -2.15 1.11
CA ILE A 25 -14.78 -3.24 0.24
C ILE A 25 -14.81 -4.60 0.96
N ASN A 26 -13.84 -4.87 1.82
CA ASN A 26 -13.61 -6.20 2.43
C ASN A 26 -13.93 -6.25 3.92
N ARG A 27 -14.24 -5.11 4.55
CA ARG A 27 -14.40 -4.94 6.02
C ARG A 27 -13.15 -5.31 6.83
N ARG A 28 -12.01 -5.50 6.16
CA ARG A 28 -10.70 -5.85 6.70
C ARG A 28 -9.62 -5.23 5.81
N PRO A 29 -8.42 -4.92 6.33
CA PRO A 29 -7.32 -4.35 5.55
C PRO A 29 -6.58 -5.44 4.76
N VAL A 30 -7.32 -6.14 3.90
CA VAL A 30 -6.82 -7.29 3.13
C VAL A 30 -6.99 -7.05 1.64
N TYR A 31 -5.97 -7.40 0.87
CA TYR A 31 -6.04 -7.53 -0.58
C TYR A 31 -6.32 -9.00 -0.94
N ARG A 32 -7.37 -9.24 -1.74
CA ARG A 32 -7.77 -10.58 -2.17
C ARG A 32 -6.89 -11.01 -3.34
N TYR A 33 -6.00 -11.98 -3.13
CA TYR A 33 -5.15 -12.55 -4.17
C TYR A 33 -5.57 -14.00 -4.47
N SER A 34 -5.12 -14.56 -5.60
CA SER A 34 -5.60 -15.86 -6.10
C SER A 34 -5.29 -17.03 -5.16
N SER A 35 -4.15 -16.99 -4.48
CA SER A 35 -3.65 -18.04 -3.59
C SER A 35 -3.83 -17.71 -2.09
N GLY A 36 -4.44 -16.58 -1.76
CA GLY A 36 -4.65 -16.17 -0.38
C GLY A 36 -4.96 -14.69 -0.21
N ASP A 37 -5.36 -14.30 1.00
CA ASP A 37 -5.51 -12.88 1.35
C ASP A 37 -4.14 -12.32 1.78
N ILE A 38 -3.76 -11.15 1.28
CA ILE A 38 -2.60 -10.39 1.74
C ILE A 38 -3.09 -9.35 2.73
N GLU A 39 -2.82 -9.54 4.01
CA GLU A 39 -3.09 -8.53 5.05
C GLU A 39 -2.06 -7.42 4.96
N VAL A 40 -2.53 -6.17 4.93
CA VAL A 40 -1.67 -5.00 4.73
C VAL A 40 -1.94 -3.95 5.79
N ASP A 41 -0.89 -3.22 6.16
CA ASP A 41 -1.02 -1.98 6.89
C ASP A 41 -0.26 -0.85 6.16
N ARG A 42 -0.33 0.36 6.72
CA ARG A 42 0.40 1.50 6.15
C ARG A 42 1.92 1.35 6.20
N HIS A 43 2.47 0.68 7.20
CA HIS A 43 3.91 0.50 7.36
C HIS A 43 4.47 -0.49 6.33
N PHE A 44 3.72 -1.54 6.02
CA PHE A 44 4.01 -2.50 4.95
C PHE A 44 3.94 -1.84 3.57
N LEU A 45 2.91 -1.03 3.32
CA LEU A 45 2.70 -0.40 2.01
C LEU A 45 3.71 0.71 1.69
N MET A 46 4.27 1.37 2.71
CA MET A 46 5.25 2.46 2.52
C MET A 46 6.50 2.04 1.73
N PRO A 47 7.28 1.03 2.16
CA PRO A 47 8.45 0.58 1.41
C PRO A 47 8.06 -0.02 0.05
N LEU A 48 6.90 -0.67 -0.08
CA LEU A 48 6.40 -1.18 -1.36
C LEU A 48 6.10 -0.03 -2.35
N LEU A 49 5.53 1.06 -1.86
CA LEU A 49 5.14 2.22 -2.66
C LEU A 49 6.32 3.14 -3.01
N ASP A 50 7.21 3.39 -2.05
CA ASP A 50 8.25 4.40 -2.16
C ASP A 50 9.64 3.83 -2.40
N GLY A 51 9.93 2.60 -1.93
CA GLY A 51 11.27 2.00 -1.99
C GLY A 51 11.84 1.94 -3.40
N TYR A 52 11.13 1.31 -4.34
CA TYR A 52 11.57 1.24 -5.75
C TYR A 52 11.68 2.61 -6.43
N LEU A 53 10.80 3.55 -6.06
CA LEU A 53 10.80 4.88 -6.64
C LEU A 53 11.92 5.77 -6.08
N ALA A 54 12.34 5.55 -4.83
CA ALA A 54 13.39 6.30 -4.17
C ALA A 54 14.72 6.22 -4.93
N ASP A 55 15.04 5.05 -5.49
CA ASP A 55 16.28 4.83 -6.25
C ASP A 55 16.23 5.42 -7.67
N ARG A 56 15.04 5.72 -8.19
CA ARG A 56 14.83 6.05 -9.62
C ARG A 56 14.29 7.45 -9.86
N LYS A 57 13.70 8.09 -8.86
CA LYS A 57 12.93 9.33 -9.01
C LYS A 57 13.28 10.32 -7.91
N SER A 58 13.43 11.57 -8.30
CA SER A 58 13.60 12.67 -7.34
C SER A 58 12.41 12.80 -6.38
N GLU A 59 12.68 13.30 -5.17
CA GLU A 59 11.67 13.59 -4.15
C GLU A 59 10.50 14.44 -4.70
N ASN A 60 10.81 15.43 -5.53
CA ASN A 60 9.82 16.31 -6.15
C ASN A 60 8.90 15.58 -7.13
N TRP A 61 9.43 14.61 -7.88
CA TRP A 61 8.63 13.79 -8.77
C TRP A 61 7.71 12.87 -7.96
N ARG A 62 8.25 12.19 -6.94
CA ARG A 62 7.51 11.28 -6.06
C ARG A 62 6.35 11.99 -5.36
N ARG A 63 6.61 13.18 -4.81
CA ARG A 63 5.57 14.07 -4.24
C ARG A 63 4.40 14.31 -5.22
N ARG A 64 4.70 14.72 -6.45
CA ARG A 64 3.65 15.00 -7.46
C ARG A 64 2.91 13.73 -7.86
N PHE A 65 3.62 12.62 -7.97
CA PHE A 65 3.06 11.32 -8.29
C PHE A 65 2.06 10.87 -7.21
N TYR A 66 2.43 10.92 -5.94
CA TYR A 66 1.53 10.55 -4.83
C TYR A 66 0.31 11.47 -4.73
N VAL A 67 0.48 12.78 -4.87
CA VAL A 67 -0.64 13.72 -4.92
C VAL A 67 -1.60 13.39 -6.08
N SER A 68 -1.07 12.97 -7.23
CA SER A 68 -1.89 12.62 -8.40
C SER A 68 -2.75 11.36 -8.21
N MET A 69 -2.49 10.55 -7.18
CA MET A 69 -3.27 9.35 -6.85
C MET A 69 -4.39 9.61 -5.84
N LEU A 70 -4.37 10.76 -5.17
CA LEU A 70 -5.37 11.15 -4.19
C LEU A 70 -6.55 11.87 -4.86
N GLN A 71 -7.72 11.78 -4.23
CA GLN A 71 -8.84 12.63 -4.56
C GLN A 71 -8.58 14.05 -4.05
N LYS A 72 -9.05 15.04 -4.81
CA LYS A 72 -9.03 16.43 -4.33
C LYS A 72 -9.97 16.54 -3.13
N ALA A 73 -9.59 17.34 -2.15
CA ALA A 73 -10.48 17.67 -1.05
C ALA A 73 -11.71 18.38 -1.62
N ASN A 74 -12.89 17.78 -1.48
CA ASN A 74 -14.16 18.40 -1.84
C ASN A 74 -14.67 19.26 -0.67
N GLU A 75 -15.68 20.09 -0.94
CA GLU A 75 -16.37 20.86 0.09
C GLU A 75 -17.00 19.97 1.18
N PRO A 76 -17.25 20.51 2.39
CA PRO A 76 -17.97 19.82 3.45
C PRO A 76 -19.30 19.24 2.95
N ASP A 77 -19.70 18.08 3.49
CA ASP A 77 -21.06 17.61 3.26
C ASP A 77 -22.01 18.59 3.96
N SER A 78 -23.09 19.00 3.28
CA SER A 78 -24.06 19.96 3.80
C SER A 78 -24.74 19.50 5.10
N ARG A 79 -24.65 18.21 5.44
CA ARG A 79 -25.15 17.62 6.69
C ARG A 79 -24.12 17.60 7.82
N SER A 80 -22.88 17.99 7.55
CA SER A 80 -21.82 18.02 8.56
C SER A 80 -21.96 19.24 9.46
N VAL A 81 -22.16 19.02 10.76
CA VAL A 81 -22.18 20.10 11.76
C VAL A 81 -20.77 20.65 12.04
N PHE A 82 -19.73 19.82 11.87
CA PHE A 82 -18.33 20.20 12.07
C PHE A 82 -17.40 19.30 11.24
N MET A 83 -16.31 19.85 10.69
CA MET A 83 -15.29 19.09 9.96
C MET A 83 -14.03 18.90 10.83
N GLY A 84 -13.91 17.73 11.48
CA GLY A 84 -12.72 17.34 12.26
C GLY A 84 -11.52 16.86 11.44
N GLY A 85 -11.58 17.04 10.12
CA GLY A 85 -10.65 16.46 9.14
C GLY A 85 -11.33 15.42 8.24
N ARG A 86 -10.66 15.07 7.13
CA ARG A 86 -11.11 14.00 6.23
C ARG A 86 -10.01 12.97 6.04
N PRO A 87 -10.36 11.67 6.05
CA PRO A 87 -9.42 10.65 5.64
C PRO A 87 -9.00 10.88 4.17
N PRO A 88 -7.77 10.54 3.81
CA PRO A 88 -7.35 10.59 2.41
C PRO A 88 -8.09 9.49 1.64
N LEU A 89 -8.49 9.79 0.41
CA LEU A 89 -9.15 8.84 -0.49
C LEU A 89 -8.36 8.73 -1.78
N LEU A 90 -8.26 7.51 -2.32
CA LEU A 90 -7.67 7.29 -3.63
C LEU A 90 -8.65 7.62 -4.74
N ASN A 91 -8.12 8.16 -5.83
CA ASN A 91 -8.85 8.18 -7.09
C ASN A 91 -8.70 6.81 -7.80
N LYS A 92 -9.44 6.62 -8.91
CA LYS A 92 -9.42 5.35 -9.67
C LYS A 92 -8.00 4.93 -10.11
N ARG A 93 -7.15 5.90 -10.47
CA ARG A 93 -5.76 5.64 -10.86
C ARG A 93 -4.94 5.17 -9.65
N GLY A 94 -5.10 5.81 -8.49
CA GLY A 94 -4.46 5.40 -7.25
C GLY A 94 -4.83 3.98 -6.85
N ILE A 95 -6.13 3.63 -6.90
CA ILE A 95 -6.59 2.26 -6.60
C ILE A 95 -5.95 1.26 -7.57
N LYS A 96 -5.98 1.53 -8.88
CA LYS A 96 -5.38 0.63 -9.87
C LYS A 96 -3.88 0.42 -9.65
N TYR A 97 -3.16 1.50 -9.33
CA TYR A 97 -1.73 1.44 -9.08
C TYR A 97 -1.41 0.64 -7.81
N MET A 98 -2.11 0.91 -6.70
CA MET A 98 -1.91 0.18 -5.44
C MET A 98 -2.29 -1.30 -5.56
N ASN A 99 -3.38 -1.62 -6.26
CA ASN A 99 -3.73 -3.00 -6.56
C ASN A 99 -2.63 -3.71 -7.36
N ALA A 100 -2.04 -3.04 -8.36
CA ALA A 100 -0.94 -3.62 -9.13
C ALA A 100 0.30 -3.85 -8.27
N LEU A 101 0.67 -2.89 -7.41
CA LEU A 101 1.80 -3.06 -6.49
C LEU A 101 1.64 -4.25 -5.55
N VAL A 102 0.47 -4.38 -4.91
CA VAL A 102 0.23 -5.50 -3.98
C VAL A 102 0.07 -6.82 -4.72
N HIS A 103 -0.45 -6.80 -5.94
CA HIS A 103 -0.51 -7.99 -6.80
C HIS A 103 0.89 -8.47 -7.20
N GLU A 104 1.77 -7.58 -7.65
CA GLU A 104 3.16 -7.89 -8.00
C GLU A 104 3.94 -8.43 -6.80
N PHE A 105 3.66 -7.91 -5.61
CA PHE A 105 4.17 -8.50 -4.37
C PHE A 105 3.64 -9.92 -4.14
N GLY A 106 2.34 -10.17 -4.40
CA GLY A 106 1.76 -11.51 -4.37
C GLY A 106 2.42 -12.46 -5.37
N ASP A 107 2.67 -12.01 -6.61
CA ASP A 107 3.37 -12.79 -7.64
C ASP A 107 4.78 -13.17 -7.16
N MET A 108 5.52 -12.21 -6.60
CA MET A 108 6.84 -12.47 -6.01
C MET A 108 6.79 -13.51 -4.88
N LEU A 109 5.76 -13.47 -4.02
CA LEU A 109 5.60 -14.47 -2.98
C LEU A 109 5.23 -15.85 -3.54
N GLU A 110 4.51 -15.95 -4.67
CA GLU A 110 4.26 -17.24 -5.32
C GLU A 110 5.55 -17.83 -5.92
N ASP A 111 6.45 -16.98 -6.40
CA ASP A 111 7.72 -17.42 -6.98
C ASP A 111 8.72 -17.91 -5.92
N ILE A 112 8.67 -17.35 -4.70
CA ILE A 112 9.61 -17.68 -3.60
C ILE A 112 9.02 -18.70 -2.62
N GLY A 113 7.71 -18.60 -2.34
CA GLY A 113 7.03 -19.36 -1.30
C GLY A 113 6.56 -20.75 -1.72
N GLY A 114 6.37 -21.60 -0.72
CA GLY A 114 5.69 -22.88 -0.88
C GLY A 114 4.17 -22.74 -0.95
N ARG A 115 3.50 -23.87 -1.22
CA ARG A 115 2.05 -24.00 -1.06
C ARG A 115 1.74 -25.03 0.01
N ASP A 116 0.75 -24.77 0.84
CA ASP A 116 0.22 -25.76 1.78
C ASP A 116 -0.60 -26.84 1.05
N GLU A 117 -1.03 -27.86 1.79
CA GLU A 117 -1.89 -28.94 1.26
C GLU A 117 -3.22 -28.43 0.68
N ALA A 118 -3.67 -27.24 1.08
CA ALA A 118 -4.88 -26.59 0.57
C ALA A 118 -4.61 -25.67 -0.64
N GLY A 119 -3.36 -25.62 -1.13
CA GLY A 119 -2.94 -24.80 -2.25
C GLY A 119 -2.80 -23.31 -1.92
N ARG A 120 -2.83 -22.93 -0.63
CA ARG A 120 -2.62 -21.56 -0.18
C ARG A 120 -1.14 -21.25 -0.11
N MET A 121 -0.82 -19.99 -0.38
CA MET A 121 0.54 -19.49 -0.24
C MET A 121 0.98 -19.58 1.22
N THR A 122 2.13 -20.20 1.46
CA THR A 122 2.81 -20.17 2.75
C THR A 122 4.00 -19.23 2.64
N MET A 123 4.21 -18.41 3.67
CA MET A 123 5.45 -17.64 3.76
C MET A 123 6.65 -18.62 3.74
N PRO A 124 7.73 -18.30 3.00
CA PRO A 124 8.98 -19.03 3.12
C PRO A 124 9.36 -19.14 4.59
N THR A 125 9.78 -20.32 5.02
CA THR A 125 10.29 -20.51 6.38
C THR A 125 11.73 -20.00 6.45
N ASP A 126 12.23 -19.69 7.65
CA ASP A 126 13.62 -19.24 7.82
C ASP A 126 14.63 -20.27 7.25
N ASP A 127 14.25 -21.54 7.12
CA ASP A 127 15.04 -22.62 6.53
C ASP A 127 15.16 -22.53 4.99
N ASP A 128 14.26 -21.80 4.33
CA ASP A 128 14.25 -21.61 2.86
C ASP A 128 15.17 -20.46 2.43
N PHE A 129 15.62 -19.63 3.37
CA PHE A 129 16.62 -18.59 3.10
C PHE A 129 18.02 -19.21 3.13
N PRO A 130 18.86 -19.01 2.10
CA PRO A 130 20.24 -19.47 2.16
C PRO A 130 20.90 -18.83 3.38
N VAL A 131 21.45 -19.66 4.27
CA VAL A 131 22.27 -19.20 5.40
C VAL A 131 23.38 -18.33 4.83
N ILE A 132 23.24 -17.01 4.94
CA ILE A 132 24.31 -16.09 4.63
C ILE A 132 25.29 -16.23 5.79
N GLY A 133 26.27 -17.12 5.62
CA GLY A 133 27.39 -17.23 6.54
C GLY A 133 28.09 -15.89 6.62
N ILE A 134 27.97 -15.25 7.78
CA ILE A 134 28.82 -14.13 8.19
C ILE A 134 30.09 -14.72 8.80
#